data_AF-A0A6F8SMS2-F1
#
_entry.id   AF-A0A6F8SMS2-F1
#
_cell.length_a   1.000
_cell.length_b   1.000
_cell.length_c   1.000
_cell.angle_alpha   90.00
_cell.angle_beta   90.00
_cell.angle_gamma   90.00
#
_symmetry.space_group_name_H-M   'P 1'
#
loop_
_entity.id
_entity.type
_entity.pdbx_description
1 polymer ?
#
loop_
_entity_poly.entity_id
_entity_poly.type
_entity_poly.pdbx_seq_one_letter_code
_entity_poly.pdbx_strand_id
1 'polypeptide(L)'
;MLAKVCSVFTGYSKGDFVSEDGEVIDWCNAAFSVPGTADMLLLKVNQKEVEPDELKPYRANFLLVDFRFDKKYNTYKGYIVKVFPSEAAMNADPLGVPDELRDDRKAPAPAPASK
;
A
#
# COMPACT_ATOMS: atom_id res chain seq x y z
N MET A 1 3.99 -8.42 0.65
CA MET A 1 5.47 -8.32 0.52
C MET A 1 5.82 -6.87 0.71
N LEU A 2 6.55 -6.55 1.78
CA LEU A 2 6.92 -5.17 2.08
C LEU A 2 8.17 -4.74 1.33
N ALA A 3 8.15 -3.54 0.77
CA ALA A 3 9.27 -2.94 0.08
C ALA A 3 9.38 -1.45 0.43
N LYS A 4 10.62 -1.00 0.61
CA LYS A 4 10.96 0.43 0.66
C LYS A 4 11.13 0.92 -0.77
N VAL A 5 10.41 1.99 -1.13
CA VAL A 5 10.37 2.52 -2.50
C VAL A 5 10.67 4.01 -2.46
N CYS A 6 11.58 4.45 -3.33
CA CYS A 6 11.78 5.87 -3.63
C CYS A 6 11.21 6.16 -5.01
N SER A 7 10.17 7.00 -5.09
CA SER A 7 9.51 7.29 -6.36
C SER A 7 8.95 8.71 -6.40
N VAL A 8 8.82 9.27 -7.60
CA VAL A 8 8.33 10.65 -7.77
C VAL A 8 6.82 10.63 -7.90
N PHE A 9 6.14 11.37 -7.02
CA PHE A 9 4.70 11.47 -7.06
C PHE A 9 4.24 12.36 -8.22
N THR A 10 3.32 11.85 -9.03
CA THR A 10 2.84 12.50 -10.25
C THR A 10 1.39 12.96 -10.15
N GLY A 11 0.63 12.44 -9.17
CA GLY A 11 -0.76 12.78 -8.94
C GLY A 11 -1.55 11.63 -8.33
N TYR A 12 -2.77 11.90 -7.89
CA TYR A 12 -3.68 10.89 -7.36
C TYR A 12 -5.05 10.96 -8.03
N SER A 13 -5.73 9.82 -8.07
CA SER A 13 -7.14 9.71 -8.40
C SER A 13 -7.88 9.21 -7.15
N LYS A 14 -9.03 9.82 -6.87
CA LYS A 14 -9.91 9.43 -5.77
C LYS A 14 -11.35 9.37 -6.26
N GLY A 15 -12.15 8.55 -5.61
CA GLY A 15 -13.58 8.47 -5.84
C GLY A 15 -14.22 7.51 -4.85
N ASP A 16 -15.53 7.36 -4.98
CA ASP A 16 -16.37 6.47 -4.21
C ASP A 16 -17.18 5.57 -5.16
N PHE A 17 -17.58 4.41 -4.68
CA PHE A 17 -18.65 3.63 -5.31
C PHE A 17 -19.43 2.89 -4.25
N VAL A 18 -20.70 2.62 -4.54
CA VAL A 18 -21.57 1.83 -3.66
C VAL A 18 -21.47 0.37 -4.09
N SER A 19 -21.12 -0.51 -3.15
CA SER A 19 -21.12 -1.95 -3.37
C SER A 19 -22.56 -2.48 -3.54
N GLU A 20 -22.70 -3.70 -4.05
CA GLU A 20 -24.03 -4.35 -4.15
C GLU A 20 -24.72 -4.49 -2.78
N ASP A 21 -23.94 -4.54 -1.69
CA ASP A 21 -24.41 -4.63 -0.31
C ASP A 21 -24.77 -3.25 0.29
N GLY A 22 -24.64 -2.16 -0.47
CA GLY A 22 -24.92 -0.79 -0.02
C GLY A 22 -23.79 -0.12 0.75
N GLU A 23 -22.61 -0.75 0.85
CA GLU A 23 -21.44 -0.16 1.49
C GLU A 23 -20.79 0.87 0.56
N VAL A 24 -20.52 2.08 1.07
CA VAL A 24 -19.75 3.10 0.35
C VAL A 24 -18.27 2.77 0.49
N ILE A 25 -17.63 2.46 -0.64
CA ILE A 25 -16.20 2.14 -0.69
C ILE A 25 -15.47 3.33 -1.31
N ASP A 26 -14.76 4.06 -0.46
CA ASP A 26 -13.81 5.08 -0.89
C ASP A 26 -12.54 4.42 -1.43
N TRP A 27 -12.05 4.93 -2.56
CA TRP A 27 -10.78 4.51 -3.13
C TRP A 27 -9.90 5.70 -3.46
N CYS A 28 -8.60 5.51 -3.29
CA CYS A 28 -7.60 6.45 -3.74
C CYS A 28 -6.37 5.70 -4.26
N ASN A 29 -5.95 6.08 -5.47
CA ASN A 29 -4.76 5.56 -6.10
C ASN A 29 -3.79 6.74 -6.34
N ALA A 30 -2.55 6.58 -5.94
CA ALA A 30 -1.47 7.50 -6.21
C ALA A 30 -0.57 6.94 -7.32
N ALA A 31 -0.24 7.78 -8.29
CA ALA A 31 0.60 7.45 -9.41
C ALA A 31 2.02 7.97 -9.18
N PHE A 32 3.00 7.11 -9.40
CA PHE A 32 4.41 7.42 -9.21
C PHE A 32 5.22 7.07 -10.45
N SER A 33 6.21 7.89 -10.77
CA SER A 33 7.20 7.61 -11.81
C SER A 33 8.52 7.18 -11.17
N VAL A 34 9.09 6.09 -11.66
CA VAL A 34 10.42 5.65 -11.23
C VAL A 34 11.47 6.63 -11.78
N PRO A 35 12.35 7.20 -10.94
CA PRO A 35 13.38 8.12 -11.41
C PRO A 35 14.23 7.50 -12.53
N GLY A 36 14.30 8.18 -13.67
CA GLY A 36 15.09 7.74 -14.82
C GLY A 36 14.42 6.73 -15.75
N THR A 37 13.17 6.33 -15.51
CA THR A 37 12.38 5.52 -16.45
C THR A 37 11.06 6.20 -16.81
N ALA A 38 10.43 5.74 -17.89
CA ALA A 38 9.08 6.15 -18.26
C ALA A 38 7.99 5.31 -17.54
N ASP A 39 8.40 4.40 -16.66
CA ASP A 39 7.49 3.46 -16.02
C ASP A 39 6.70 4.13 -14.91
N MET A 40 5.39 3.85 -14.93
CA MET A 40 4.45 4.36 -13.96
C MET A 40 3.98 3.24 -13.03
N LEU A 41 3.98 3.53 -11.74
CA LEU A 41 3.50 2.65 -10.68
C LEU A 41 2.23 3.26 -10.08
N LEU A 42 1.13 2.51 -10.12
CA LEU A 42 -0.11 2.86 -9.44
C LEU A 42 -0.18 2.12 -8.10
N LEU A 43 -0.19 2.89 -7.01
CA LEU A 43 -0.29 2.37 -5.65
C LEU A 43 -1.60 2.80 -5.01
N LYS A 44 -2.27 1.86 -4.36
CA LYS A 44 -3.44 2.16 -3.53
C LYS A 44 -3.00 2.90 -2.27
N VAL A 45 -3.66 3.99 -1.95
CA VAL A 45 -3.41 4.74 -0.72
C VAL A 45 -4.30 4.16 0.38
N ASN A 46 -3.71 3.67 1.47
CA ASN A 46 -4.47 3.32 2.65
C ASN A 46 -4.87 4.60 3.39
N GLN A 47 -6.05 5.15 3.07
CA GLN A 47 -6.50 6.44 3.63
C GLN A 47 -6.69 6.44 5.16
N LYS A 48 -6.68 5.26 5.81
CA LYS A 48 -6.69 5.17 7.28
C LYS A 48 -5.33 5.52 7.90
N GLU A 49 -4.24 5.27 7.16
CA GLU A 49 -2.87 5.40 7.65
C GLU A 49 -2.10 6.53 6.98
N VAL A 50 -2.49 6.90 5.75
CA VAL A 50 -1.77 7.85 4.91
C VAL A 50 -2.73 8.89 4.36
N GLU A 51 -2.50 10.15 4.71
CA GLU A 51 -3.18 11.28 4.09
C GLU A 51 -2.56 11.54 2.70
N PRO A 52 -3.34 11.51 1.60
CA PRO A 52 -2.82 11.73 0.26
C PRO A 52 -2.05 13.05 0.08
N ASP A 53 -2.39 14.07 0.86
CA ASP A 53 -1.76 15.40 0.82
C ASP A 53 -0.34 15.43 1.40
N GLU A 54 0.10 14.36 2.09
CA GLU A 54 1.50 14.20 2.51
C GLU A 54 2.45 13.92 1.32
N LEU A 55 1.92 13.45 0.20
CA LEU A 55 2.69 13.14 -1.00
C LEU A 55 3.11 14.43 -1.70
N LYS A 56 4.43 14.62 -1.84
CA LYS A 56 4.99 15.86 -2.43
C LYS A 56 5.07 15.72 -3.95
N PRO A 57 4.31 16.52 -4.73
CA PRO A 57 4.34 16.43 -6.18
C PRO A 57 5.71 16.81 -6.73
N TYR A 58 6.15 16.12 -7.79
CA TYR A 58 7.43 16.34 -8.48
C TYR A 58 8.67 16.24 -7.58
N ARG A 59 8.57 15.59 -6.42
CA ARG A 59 9.69 15.28 -5.53
C ARG A 59 9.76 13.78 -5.27
N ALA A 60 10.96 13.32 -4.92
CA ALA A 60 11.15 11.97 -4.43
C ALA A 60 10.38 11.78 -3.12
N ASN A 61 9.50 10.80 -3.09
CA ASN A 61 8.80 10.35 -1.90
C ASN A 61 9.39 9.00 -1.47
N PHE A 62 9.58 8.85 -0.16
CA PHE A 62 10.15 7.65 0.45
C PHE A 62 9.02 6.87 1.09
N LEU A 63 8.74 5.66 0.62
CA LEU A 63 7.50 4.95 0.89
C LEU A 63 7.78 3.56 1.44
N LEU A 64 6.95 3.11 2.37
CA LEU A 64 6.75 1.69 2.65
C LEU A 64 5.53 1.19 1.89
N VAL A 65 5.73 0.20 1.03
CA VAL A 65 4.69 -0.36 0.16
C VAL A 65 4.50 -1.84 0.47
N ASP A 66 3.26 -2.27 0.69
CA ASP A 66 2.89 -3.68 0.77
C ASP A 66 2.33 -4.17 -0.57
N PHE A 67 3.08 -5.04 -1.24
CA PHE A 67 2.64 -5.74 -2.44
C PHE A 67 1.88 -7.02 -2.09
N ARG A 68 0.59 -7.04 -2.39
CA ARG A 68 -0.29 -8.21 -2.19
C ARG A 68 -0.65 -8.82 -3.53
N PHE A 69 -0.57 -10.14 -3.60
CA PHE A 69 -1.01 -10.85 -4.79
C PHE A 69 -2.54 -10.90 -4.83
N ASP A 70 -3.12 -10.32 -5.87
CA ASP A 70 -4.54 -10.41 -6.15
C ASP A 70 -4.81 -11.60 -7.06
N LYS A 71 -5.31 -12.69 -6.47
CA LYS A 71 -5.64 -13.92 -7.18
C LYS A 71 -6.76 -13.74 -8.21
N LYS A 72 -7.69 -12.79 -8.01
CA LYS A 72 -8.81 -12.56 -8.93
C LYS A 72 -8.33 -12.03 -10.28
N TYR A 73 -7.32 -11.17 -10.26
CA TYR A 73 -6.76 -10.54 -11.45
C TYR A 73 -5.37 -11.06 -11.82
N ASN A 74 -4.89 -12.10 -11.12
CA ASN A 74 -3.59 -12.72 -11.31
C ASN A 74 -2.42 -11.70 -11.38
N THR A 75 -2.47 -10.69 -10.52
CA THR A 75 -1.53 -9.55 -10.54
C THR A 75 -1.18 -9.09 -9.13
N TYR A 76 -0.07 -8.37 -8.97
CA TYR A 76 0.30 -7.76 -7.69
C TYR A 76 -0.29 -6.35 -7.58
N LYS A 77 -0.88 -6.05 -6.41
CA LYS A 77 -1.36 -4.72 -6.04
C LYS A 77 -0.48 -4.16 -4.91
N GLY A 78 0.06 -2.97 -5.10
CA GLY A 78 0.83 -2.27 -4.08
C GLY A 78 -0.07 -1.33 -3.26
N TYR A 79 0.10 -1.36 -1.94
CA TYR A 79 -0.59 -0.49 -0.98
C TYR A 79 0.45 0.37 -0.25
N ILE A 80 0.26 1.69 -0.24
CA ILE A 80 1.08 2.59 0.56
C ILE A 80 0.67 2.42 2.01
N VAL A 81 1.63 2.00 2.84
CA VAL A 81 1.47 1.80 4.29
C VAL A 81 1.98 3.00 5.06
N LYS A 82 3.10 3.60 4.61
CA LYS A 82 3.75 4.71 5.30
C LYS A 82 4.51 5.59 4.34
N VAL A 83 4.46 6.90 4.57
CA VAL A 83 5.30 7.89 3.90
C VAL A 83 6.36 8.38 4.89
N PHE A 84 7.62 8.32 4.49
CA PHE A 84 8.73 8.79 5.31
C PHE A 84 9.13 10.21 4.91
N PRO A 85 9.53 11.05 5.88
CA PRO A 85 9.95 12.42 5.60
C PRO A 85 11.29 12.50 4.84
N SER A 86 12.13 11.47 4.95
CA SER A 86 13.45 11.41 4.33
C SER A 86 13.92 9.96 4.08
N GLU A 87 14.93 9.81 3.22
CA GLU A 87 15.58 8.53 2.94
C GLU A 87 16.20 7.91 4.21
N ALA A 88 16.85 8.74 5.04
CA ALA A 88 17.45 8.28 6.29
C ALA A 88 16.41 7.71 7.25
N ALA A 89 15.24 8.36 7.36
CA ALA A 89 14.13 7.86 8.17
C ALA A 89 13.59 6.53 7.62
N MET A 90 13.44 6.42 6.29
CA MET A 90 13.04 5.17 5.64
C MET A 90 14.05 4.04 5.90
N ASN A 91 15.37 4.32 5.80
CA ASN A 91 16.40 3.30 5.99
C ASN A 91 16.53 2.84 7.44
N ALA A 92 16.33 3.76 8.41
CA ALA A 92 16.37 3.45 9.83
C ALA A 92 15.13 2.66 10.33
N ASP A 93 14.00 2.76 9.63
CA ASP A 93 12.77 2.05 10.00
C ASP A 93 12.93 0.53 9.74
N PRO A 94 12.86 -0.32 10.78
CA PRO A 94 12.95 -1.76 10.59
C PRO A 94 11.73 -2.24 9.78
N LEU A 95 11.94 -3.12 8.81
CA LEU A 95 10.86 -3.74 8.01
C LEU A 95 10.03 -4.69 8.88
N GLY A 96 9.24 -4.15 9.82
CA GLY A 96 8.21 -4.85 10.56
C GLY A 96 6.94 -4.87 9.73
N VAL A 97 6.27 -6.03 9.65
CA VAL A 97 4.90 -6.09 9.15
C VAL A 97 3.99 -5.50 10.22
N PRO A 98 3.26 -4.40 9.96
CA PRO A 98 2.27 -3.90 10.91
C PRO A 98 1.28 -5.01 11.25
N ASP A 99 0.94 -5.16 12.54
CA ASP A 99 0.10 -6.27 13.02
C ASP A 99 -1.27 -6.29 12.33
N GLU A 100 -1.82 -5.12 11.96
CA GLU A 100 -3.08 -4.97 11.24
C GLU A 100 -3.03 -5.44 9.77
N LEU A 101 -1.84 -5.61 9.22
CA LEU A 101 -1.58 -6.07 7.85
C LEU A 101 -1.10 -7.53 7.81
N ARG A 102 -0.90 -8.16 8.97
CA ARG A 102 -0.72 -9.62 9.05
C ARG A 102 -2.03 -10.27 8.68
N ASP A 103 -2.00 -11.11 7.65
CA ASP A 103 -3.20 -11.79 7.16
C ASP A 103 -3.66 -12.84 8.19
N ASP A 104 -4.58 -12.48 9.08
CA ASP A 104 -5.18 -13.40 10.07
C ASP A 104 -5.93 -14.59 9.43
N ARG A 105 -6.08 -14.62 8.10
CA ARG A 105 -6.65 -15.76 7.37
C ARG A 105 -5.71 -16.97 7.27
N LYS A 106 -4.57 -16.96 7.99
CA LYS A 106 -3.66 -18.12 8.06
C LYS A 106 -3.26 -18.50 9.49
N ALA A 107 -4.19 -18.43 10.44
CA ALA A 107 -4.13 -19.36 11.56
C ALA A 107 -4.76 -20.69 11.11
N PRO A 108 -4.02 -21.81 10.99
CA PRO A 108 -4.68 -23.11 10.92
C PRO A 108 -5.49 -23.25 12.21
N ALA A 109 -6.80 -23.49 12.07
CA ALA A 109 -7.63 -23.86 13.22
C ALA A 109 -6.93 -25.00 13.98
N PRO A 110 -6.80 -24.94 15.32
CA PRO A 110 -6.22 -26.04 16.06
C PRO A 110 -7.04 -27.30 15.75
N ALA A 111 -6.35 -28.34 15.28
CA ALA A 111 -6.98 -29.63 15.03
C ALA A 111 -7.72 -30.09 16.30
N PRO A 112 -8.95 -30.61 16.21
CA PRO A 112 -9.66 -31.07 17.38
C PRO A 112 -8.83 -32.16 18.07
N ALA A 113 -8.57 -31.96 19.37
CA ALA A 113 -7.88 -32.95 20.18
C ALA A 113 -8.70 -34.25 20.20
N SER A 114 -8.19 -35.28 19.53
CA SER A 114 -8.73 -36.63 19.64
C SER A 114 -8.64 -37.09 21.09
N LYS A 115 -9.78 -37.51 21.64
CA LYS A 115 -9.91 -38.17 22.95
C LYS A 115 -9.29 -39.55 22.94
#